data_AF-A0A3D1BME3-F1
#
_entry.id   AF-A0A3D1BME3-F1
#
_cell.length_a   1.000
_cell.length_b   1.000
_cell.length_c   1.000
_cell.angle_alpha   90.00
_cell.angle_beta   90.00
_cell.angle_gamma   90.00
#
_symmetry.space_group_name_H-M   'P 1'
#
loop_
_entity.id
_entity.type
_entity.pdbx_description
1 polymer ?
#
loop_
_entity_poly.entity_id
_entity_poly.type
_entity_poly.pdbx_seq_one_letter_code
_entity_poly.pdbx_strand_id
1 'polypeptide(L)'
;MIPSKIKEKLRKLYHQIIDINDTPEKIALGMAIGIALGILPTFGMGIILAIGLAFLLKANRLSAILGTVIANPWIAPFFWM
;
A
#
# COMPACT_ATOMS: atom_id res chain seq x y z
N MET A 1 33.36 10.50 -2.43
CA MET A 1 33.14 10.42 -0.98
C MET A 1 31.64 10.60 -0.74
N ILE A 2 30.87 9.51 -0.86
CA ILE A 2 29.40 9.56 -0.85
C ILE A 2 28.97 9.92 0.59
N PRO A 3 28.24 11.02 0.80
CA PRO A 3 27.93 11.49 2.14
C PRO A 3 27.11 10.43 2.88
N SER A 4 27.67 9.94 3.98
CA SER A 4 27.11 8.92 4.89
C SER A 4 25.64 9.17 5.29
N LYS A 5 25.21 10.44 5.26
CA LYS A 5 23.84 10.89 5.52
C LYS A 5 22.79 10.24 4.59
N ILE A 6 23.12 9.98 3.33
CA ILE A 6 22.17 9.37 2.37
C ILE A 6 21.96 7.90 2.71
N LYS A 7 23.03 7.19 3.08
CA LYS A 7 22.97 5.77 3.44
C LYS A 7 22.12 5.56 4.71
N GLU A 8 22.23 6.46 5.69
CA GLU A 8 21.36 6.46 6.86
C GLU A 8 19.90 6.82 6.54
N LYS A 9 19.65 7.83 5.70
CA LYS A 9 18.27 8.16 5.26
C LYS A 9 17.63 7.00 4.51
N LEU A 10 18.37 6.36 3.62
CA LEU A 10 17.92 5.18 2.89
C LEU A 10 17.71 4.01 3.85
N ARG A 11 18.56 3.82 4.85
CA ARG A 11 18.39 2.79 5.87
C ARG A 11 17.21 3.07 6.80
N LYS A 12 16.92 4.34 7.10
CA LYS A 12 15.73 4.78 7.85
C LYS A 12 14.46 4.61 7.04
N LEU A 13 14.48 4.95 5.75
CA LEU A 13 13.37 4.71 4.83
C LEU A 13 13.17 3.21 4.62
N TYR A 14 14.24 2.46 4.43
CA TYR A 14 14.21 1.00 4.36
C TYR A 14 13.61 0.45 5.63
N HIS A 15 14.10 0.82 6.82
CA HIS A 15 13.47 0.42 8.08
C HIS A 15 12.06 0.99 8.26
N GLN A 16 11.64 2.13 7.73
CA GLN A 16 10.25 2.57 7.80
C GLN A 16 9.32 1.82 6.83
N ILE A 17 9.86 1.32 5.72
CA ILE A 17 9.15 0.57 4.68
C ILE A 17 9.11 -0.92 5.03
N ILE A 18 10.16 -1.43 5.69
CA ILE A 18 10.34 -2.82 6.12
C ILE A 18 10.03 -3.05 7.60
N ASP A 19 10.06 -2.02 8.46
CA ASP A 19 9.37 -2.07 9.75
C ASP A 19 7.88 -2.09 9.47
N ILE A 20 7.42 -3.32 9.44
CA ILE A 20 6.22 -3.86 10.05
C ILE A 20 6.04 -3.36 11.52
N ASN A 21 6.23 -2.05 11.80
CA ASN A 21 6.00 -1.43 13.11
C ASN A 21 4.53 -1.08 13.33
N ASP A 22 3.68 -1.31 12.32
CA ASP A 22 2.25 -1.43 12.55
C ASP A 22 1.95 -2.87 12.99
N THR A 23 1.07 -3.03 13.98
CA THR A 23 0.65 -4.35 14.44
C THR A 23 0.22 -5.22 13.25
N PRO A 24 0.44 -6.54 13.27
CA PRO A 24 0.04 -7.43 12.19
C PRO A 24 -1.41 -7.22 11.75
N GLU A 25 -2.28 -6.85 12.69
CA GLU A 25 -3.68 -6.49 12.47
C GLU A 25 -3.85 -5.28 11.54
N LYS A 26 -3.06 -4.22 11.70
CA LYS A 26 -3.13 -3.02 10.85
C LYS A 26 -2.59 -3.27 9.46
N ILE A 27 -1.62 -4.16 9.32
CA ILE A 27 -1.08 -4.61 8.03
C ILE A 27 -2.13 -5.44 7.30
N ALA A 28 -2.73 -6.42 8.00
CA ALA A 28 -3.81 -7.25 7.46
C ALA A 28 -5.03 -6.38 7.09
N LEU A 29 -5.40 -5.41 7.93
CA LEU A 29 -6.48 -4.48 7.66
C LEU A 29 -6.18 -3.60 6.44
N GLY A 30 -4.97 -3.04 6.36
CA GLY A 30 -4.52 -2.29 5.19
C GLY A 30 -4.61 -3.12 3.92
N MET A 31 -4.08 -4.35 3.95
CA MET A 31 -4.11 -5.28 2.83
C MET A 31 -5.54 -5.64 2.41
N ALA A 32 -6.43 -5.92 3.37
CA ALA A 32 -7.84 -6.21 3.11
C ALA A 32 -8.57 -5.03 2.46
N ILE A 33 -8.34 -3.81 2.94
CA ILE A 33 -8.88 -2.57 2.34
C ILE A 33 -8.37 -2.43 0.91
N GLY A 34 -7.07 -2.62 0.69
CA GLY A 34 -6.44 -2.52 -0.63
C GLY A 34 -7.00 -3.54 -1.62
N ILE A 35 -7.11 -4.81 -1.22
CA ILE A 35 -7.66 -5.87 -2.06
C ILE A 35 -9.14 -5.58 -2.35
N ALA A 36 -9.94 -5.22 -1.33
CA ALA A 36 -11.36 -4.89 -1.52
C ALA A 36 -11.54 -3.75 -2.53
N LEU A 37 -10.78 -2.66 -2.41
CA LEU A 37 -10.88 -1.53 -3.33
C LEU A 37 -10.28 -1.80 -4.70
N GLY A 38 -9.27 -2.65 -4.80
CA GLY A 38 -8.76 -3.14 -6.06
C GLY A 38 -9.72 -4.12 -6.74
N ILE A 39 -10.61 -4.78 -5.99
CA ILE A 39 -11.71 -5.59 -6.53
C ILE A 39 -12.82 -4.72 -7.13
N LEU A 40 -13.13 -3.58 -6.50
CA LEU A 40 -14.02 -2.61 -7.12
C LEU A 40 -13.35 -2.06 -8.39
N PRO A 41 -14.06 -1.94 -9.53
CA PRO A 41 -13.54 -1.30 -10.74
C PRO A 41 -13.41 0.21 -10.48
N THR A 42 -12.43 0.57 -9.67
CA THR A 42 -12.10 1.93 -9.30
C THR A 42 -11.17 2.47 -10.38
N PHE A 43 -11.74 2.83 -11.53
CA PHE A 43 -11.12 3.41 -12.74
C PHE A 43 -9.87 4.30 -12.48
N GLY A 44 -8.72 3.70 -12.15
CA GLY A 44 -7.51 4.39 -11.71
C GLY A 44 -7.54 5.05 -10.31
N MET A 45 -8.68 5.13 -9.61
CA MET A 45 -8.80 5.80 -8.30
C MET A 45 -8.62 4.89 -7.08
N GLY A 46 -8.47 3.57 -7.28
CA GLY A 46 -8.37 2.60 -6.18
C GLY A 46 -7.26 2.89 -5.18
N ILE A 47 -6.10 3.36 -5.64
CA ILE A 47 -4.95 3.68 -4.77
C ILE A 47 -5.27 4.90 -3.89
N ILE A 48 -5.93 5.92 -4.44
CA ILE A 48 -6.31 7.13 -3.70
C ILE A 48 -7.33 6.76 -2.62
N LEU A 49 -8.33 5.95 -2.98
CA LEU A 49 -9.33 5.45 -2.04
C LEU A 49 -8.71 4.55 -0.97
N ALA A 50 -7.77 3.68 -1.34
CA ALA A 50 -7.09 2.79 -0.41
C ALA A 50 -6.24 3.54 0.60
N ILE A 51 -5.54 4.59 0.17
CA ILE A 51 -4.80 5.49 1.05
C ILE A 51 -5.77 6.26 1.96
N GLY A 52 -6.89 6.76 1.42
CA GLY A 52 -7.90 7.48 2.19
C GLY A 52 -8.56 6.61 3.27
N LEU A 53 -8.96 5.39 2.92
CA LEU A 53 -9.55 4.42 3.85
C LEU A 53 -8.51 3.91 4.86
N ALA A 54 -7.28 3.62 4.44
CA ALA A 54 -6.21 3.25 5.36
C ALA A 54 -5.89 4.38 6.35
N PHE A 55 -5.95 5.65 5.91
CA PHE A 55 -5.81 6.80 6.79
C PHE A 55 -6.95 6.89 7.80
N LEU A 56 -8.20 6.72 7.36
CA LEU A 56 -9.39 6.79 8.21
C LEU A 56 -9.39 5.69 9.28
N LEU A 57 -9.02 4.47 8.88
CA LEU A 57 -9.00 3.28 9.72
C LEU A 57 -7.69 3.10 10.50
N LYS A 58 -6.76 4.06 10.42
CA LYS A 58 -5.41 3.99 11.02
C LYS A 58 -4.65 2.70 10.64
N ALA A 59 -4.93 2.19 9.44
CA ALA A 59 -4.32 1.00 8.88
C ALA A 59 -3.04 1.33 8.12
N ASN A 60 -2.24 0.31 7.83
CA ASN A 60 -0.98 0.50 7.13
C ASN A 60 -1.22 0.90 5.66
N ARG A 61 -0.82 2.12 5.31
CA ARG A 61 -1.01 2.70 3.98
C ARG A 61 -0.21 1.95 2.90
N LEU A 62 1.00 1.49 3.22
CA LEU A 62 1.81 0.68 2.31
C LEU A 62 1.11 -0.64 2.00
N SER A 63 0.58 -1.32 3.03
CA SER A 63 -0.16 -2.57 2.85
C SER A 63 -1.44 -2.39 2.01
N ALA A 64 -2.14 -1.26 2.16
CA ALA A 64 -3.31 -0.93 1.35
C ALA A 64 -2.98 -0.63 -0.12
N ILE A 65 -1.89 0.09 -0.38
CA ILE A 65 -1.40 0.31 -1.74
C ILE A 65 -1.01 -1.02 -2.38
N LEU A 66 -0.26 -1.86 -1.67
CA LEU A 66 0.14 -3.18 -2.16
C LEU A 66 -1.08 -4.08 -2.43
N GLY A 67 -2.06 -4.11 -1.54
CA GLY A 67 -3.30 -4.86 -1.76
C GLY A 67 -4.05 -4.41 -3.02
N THR A 68 -4.10 -3.10 -3.25
CA THR A 68 -4.73 -2.52 -4.44
C THR A 68 -3.96 -2.89 -5.72
N VAL A 69 -2.64 -2.75 -5.70
CA VAL A 69 -1.76 -3.09 -6.84
C VAL A 69 -1.69 -4.58 -7.11
N ILE A 70 -1.92 -5.46 -6.12
CA ILE A 70 -2.03 -6.90 -6.34
C ILE A 70 -3.37 -7.24 -7.00
N ALA A 71 -4.45 -6.57 -6.62
CA ALA A 71 -5.78 -6.81 -7.17
C ALA A 71 -6.00 -6.19 -8.57
N ASN A 72 -5.44 -5.00 -8.84
CA ASN A 72 -5.63 -4.29 -10.12
C ASN A 72 -5.17 -5.07 -11.38
N PRO A 73 -4.02 -5.77 -11.39
CA PRO A 73 -3.57 -6.60 -12.51
C PRO A 73 -4.51 -7.74 -12.86
N TRP A 74 -5.35 -8.18 -11.92
CA TRP A 74 -6.34 -9.22 -12.17
C TRP A 74 -7.61 -8.65 -12.81
N ILE A 75 -7.95 -7.39 -12.54
CA ILE A 75 -9.23 -6.78 -12.96
C ILE A 75 -9.08 -5.84 -14.15
N ALA A 76 -7.95 -5.14 -14.26
CA ALA A 76 -7.64 -4.31 -15.43
C ALA A 76 -7.73 -5.09 -16.76
N PRO A 77 -7.29 -6.36 -16.87
CA PRO A 77 -7.50 -7.14 -18.09
C PRO A 77 -8.95 -7.59 -18.24
N PHE A 78 -9.67 -7.85 -17.14
CA PHE A 78 -11.05 -8.37 -17.19
C PHE A 78 -12.07 -7.32 -17.67
N PHE A 79 -11.78 -6.03 -17.46
CA PHE A 79 -12.62 -4.92 -17.92
C PHE A 79 -12.22 -4.35 -19.29
N TRP A 80 -10.98 -4.58 -19.73
CA TRP A 80 -10.45 -4.05 -21.00
C TRP A 80 -10.39 -5.10 -22.12
N MET A 81 -10.96 -6.29 -21.89
CA MET A 81 -11.13 -7.35 -22.89
C MET A 81 -12.56 -7.37 -23.44
#